data_AF-E6SVE8-F1
#
_entry.id   AF-E6SVE8-F1
#
_cell.length_a   1.000
_cell.length_b   1.000
_cell.length_c   1.000
_cell.angle_alpha   90.00
_cell.angle_beta   90.00
_cell.angle_gamma   90.00
#
_symmetry.space_group_name_H-M   'P 1'
#
loop_
_entity.id
_entity.type
_entity.pdbx_description
1 polymer ?
#
loop_
_entity_poly.entity_id
_entity_poly.type
_entity_poly.pdbx_seq_one_letter_code
_entity_poly.pdbx_strand_id
1 'polypeptide(L)' 'MARPIKETPILYGEDARRFLERMKNPPKETKEERERRLKDYETAMKMLKV' A
#
# COMPACT_ATOMS: atom_id res chain seq x y z
N MET A 1 5.49 10.43 -19.42
CA MET A 1 6.80 10.19 -18.75
C MET A 1 6.54 9.92 -17.28
N ALA A 2 7.20 8.94 -16.68
CA ALA A 2 7.10 8.71 -15.24
C ALA A 2 7.71 9.90 -14.49
N ARG A 3 7.04 10.37 -13.43
CA ARG A 3 7.61 11.41 -12.58
C ARG A 3 8.85 10.85 -11.85
N PRO A 4 9.88 11.67 -11.59
CA PRO A 4 11.03 11.25 -10.81
C PRO A 4 10.61 10.72 -9.43
N ILE A 5 11.22 9.61 -9.01
CA ILE A 5 11.01 9.06 -7.67
C ILE A 5 11.74 10.00 -6.69
N LYS A 6 11.02 10.48 -5.67
CA LYS A 6 11.62 11.28 -4.59
C LYS A 6 12.44 10.38 -3.66
N GLU A 7 13.42 10.95 -2.98
CA GLU A 7 14.21 10.22 -1.99
C GLU A 7 13.31 9.70 -0.85
N THR A 8 13.60 8.47 -0.40
CA THR A 8 12.90 7.87 0.74
C THR A 8 13.27 8.62 2.01
N PRO A 9 12.29 9.15 2.78
CA PRO A 9 12.59 9.86 4.01
C PRO A 9 13.20 8.93 5.06
N ILE A 10 14.22 9.41 5.77
CA ILE A 10 14.83 8.71 6.90
C ILE A 10 14.02 9.06 8.16
N LEU A 11 13.53 8.03 8.85
CA LEU A 11 12.80 8.18 10.11
C LEU A 11 13.78 8.20 11.29
N TYR A 12 13.47 8.99 12.31
CA TYR A 12 14.29 9.11 13.52
C TYR A 12 13.43 8.95 14.79
N GLY A 13 14.10 8.70 15.92
CA GLY A 13 13.47 8.67 17.24
C GLY A 13 12.31 7.69 17.33
N GLU A 14 11.17 8.17 17.81
CA GLU A 14 9.98 7.36 18.05
C GLU A 14 9.33 6.85 16.75
N ASP A 15 9.38 7.64 15.67
CA ASP A 15 8.83 7.23 14.38
C ASP A 15 9.60 6.07 13.77
N ALA A 16 10.93 6.07 13.92
CA ALA A 16 11.76 4.92 13.52
C ALA A 16 11.39 3.66 14.29
N ARG A 17 11.13 3.76 15.61
CA ARG A 17 10.74 2.62 16.46
C ARG A 17 9.40 2.05 16.04
N ARG A 18 8.39 2.90 15.90
CA ARG A 18 7.03 2.50 15.46
C ARG A 18 7.06 1.83 14.09
N PHE A 19 7.86 2.37 13.17
CA PHE A 19 8.03 1.75 11.86
C PHE A 19 8.63 0.35 11.97
N LEU A 20 9.71 0.17 12.74
CA LEU A 20 10.33 -1.14 12.94
C LEU A 20 9.39 -2.14 13.62
N GLU A 21 8.59 -1.71 14.60
CA GLU A 21 7.57 -2.55 15.23
C GLU A 21 6.50 -2.99 14.24
N ARG A 22 6.00 -2.07 13.40
CA ARG A 22 5.05 -2.41 12.33
C ARG A 22 5.64 -3.35 11.30
N MET A 23 6.93 -3.23 11.00
CA MET A 23 7.61 -4.14 10.06
C MET A 23 7.75 -5.56 10.61
N LYS A 24 7.89 -5.73 11.93
CA LYS A 24 7.91 -7.05 12.57
C LYS A 24 6.55 -7.76 12.50
N ASN A 25 5.46 -7.00 12.51
CA ASN A 25 4.10 -7.51 12.42
C ASN A 25 3.32 -6.74 11.34
N PRO A 26 3.60 -7.04 10.05
CA PRO A 26 2.95 -6.32 8.97
C PRO A 26 1.43 -6.51 9.03
N PRO A 27 0.64 -5.46 8.81
CA PRO A 27 -0.81 -5.58 8.76
C PRO A 27 -1.18 -6.60 7.68
N LYS A 28 -1.93 -7.63 8.09
CA LYS A 28 -2.46 -8.64 7.19
C LYS A 28 -3.83 -8.20 6.74
N GLU A 29 -4.04 -8.25 5.45
CA GLU A 29 -5.34 -8.03 4.88
C GLU A 29 -6.26 -9.22 5.19
N THR A 30 -7.50 -8.93 5.54
CA THR A 30 -8.54 -9.94 5.72
C THR A 30 -8.99 -10.48 4.36
N LYS A 31 -9.68 -11.64 4.36
CA LYS A 31 -10.24 -12.20 3.12
C LYS A 31 -11.25 -11.26 2.46
N GLU A 32 -12.08 -10.60 3.27
CA GLU A 32 -13.11 -9.67 2.79
C GLU A 32 -12.52 -8.41 2.16
N GLU A 33 -11.49 -7.82 2.77
CA GLU A 33 -10.76 -6.68 2.20
C GLU A 33 -10.11 -7.07 0.87
N ARG A 34 -9.56 -8.28 0.79
CA ARG A 34 -8.96 -8.80 -0.44
C ARG A 34 -9.97 -8.96 -1.57
N GLU A 35 -11.13 -9.53 -1.28
CA GLU A 35 -12.20 -9.68 -2.26
C GLU A 35 -12.71 -8.33 -2.75
N ARG A 36 -12.90 -7.37 -1.83
CA ARG A 36 -13.31 -6.01 -2.17
C ARG A 36 -12.31 -5.34 -3.13
N ARG A 37 -11.02 -5.36 -2.79
CA ARG A 37 -9.96 -4.77 -3.63
C ARG A 37 -9.88 -5.41 -5.01
N LEU A 38 -10.06 -6.73 -5.12
CA LEU A 38 -10.07 -7.42 -6.42
C LEU A 38 -11.28 -7.02 -7.27
N LYS A 39 -12.47 -6.93 -6.66
CA LYS A 39 -13.69 -6.48 -7.35
C LYS A 39 -13.59 -5.03 -7.83
N ASP A 40 -13.02 -4.16 -7.01
CA ASP A 40 -12.80 -2.75 -7.35
C ASP A 40 -11.80 -2.63 -8.51
N TYR A 41 -10.71 -3.39 -8.46
CA TYR A 41 -9.73 -3.46 -9.55
C TYR A 41 -10.36 -3.96 -10.86
N GLU A 42 -11.13 -5.05 -10.83
CA GLU A 42 -11.82 -5.57 -12.02
C GLU A 42 -12.79 -4.55 -12.61
N THR A 43 -13.53 -3.84 -11.75
CA THR A 43 -14.48 -2.81 -12.16
C THR A 43 -13.75 -1.64 -12.83
N ALA A 44 -12.68 -1.14 -12.20
CA ALA A 44 -11.85 -0.08 -12.77
C ALA A 44 -11.25 -0.49 -14.11
N MET A 45 -10.73 -1.71 -14.24
CA MET A 45 -10.16 -2.21 -15.50
C MET A 45 -11.21 -2.37 -16.60
N LYS A 46 -12.45 -2.75 -16.27
CA LYS A 46 -13.57 -2.79 -17.24
C LYS A 46 -13.95 -1.39 -17.71
N MET A 47 -13.94 -0.40 -16.82
CA MET A 47 -14.24 1.01 -17.17
C MET A 47 -13.12 1.68 -17.97
N LEU A 48 -11.86 1.31 -17.71
CA LEU A 48 -10.68 1.86 -18.40
C LEU A 48 -10.41 1.19 -19.75
N LYS A 49 -10.91 -0.04 -19.97
CA LYS A 49 -10.96 -0.65 -21.30
C LYS A 49 -12.06 0.04 -22.11
N VAL A 50 -11.64 1.02 -22.92
CA VAL A 50 -12.39 1.55 -24.07
C VAL A 50 -12.51 0.45 -25.13
#